data_AF-A0A1S8X7B5-F1
#
_entry.id   AF-A0A1S8X7B5-F1
#
_cell.length_a   1.000
_cell.length_b   1.000
_cell.length_c   1.000
_cell.angle_alpha   90.00
_cell.angle_beta   90.00
_cell.angle_gamma   90.00
#
_symmetry.space_group_name_H-M   'P 1'
#
loop_
_entity.id
_entity.type
_entity.pdbx_description
1 polymer ?
#
loop_
_entity_poly.entity_id
_entity_poly.type
_entity_poly.pdbx_seq_one_letter_code
_entity_poly.pdbx_strand_id
1 'polypeptide(L)'
;MQWRYEVASLALRGYGCTTSRPQLECEAEEYLRSFFDKWNEEELDCLLCPVSPLPAVWDRSDFYTVNGVLLYTSLYNMLGCPAGTLQYGRVEREDIYKARDSVEPGKHLRRGLMYAEQLDAAEGLPINIQVVAKPWEDELAMGVMELLEARS
;
A
#
# COMPACT_ATOMS: atom_id res chain seq x y z
N MET A 1 9.24 -19.36 21.80
CA MET A 1 9.27 -18.33 20.76
C MET A 1 8.17 -18.65 19.77
N GLN A 2 7.13 -17.83 19.71
CA GLN A 2 6.03 -18.00 18.76
C GLN A 2 6.41 -17.24 17.49
N TRP A 3 6.60 -17.95 16.39
CA TRP A 3 7.21 -17.42 15.18
C TRP A 3 6.21 -16.58 14.37
N ARG A 4 6.14 -15.27 14.66
CA ARG A 4 5.18 -14.33 14.03
C ARG A 4 5.32 -14.18 12.51
N TYR A 5 6.49 -14.46 11.94
CA TYR A 5 6.82 -14.13 10.54
C TYR A 5 7.26 -15.33 9.67
N GLU A 6 6.95 -16.58 10.04
CA GLU A 6 7.43 -17.74 9.27
C GLU A 6 7.01 -17.69 7.80
N VAL A 7 5.74 -17.45 7.53
CA VAL A 7 5.20 -17.42 6.17
C VAL A 7 5.81 -16.28 5.35
N ALA A 8 5.97 -15.10 5.95
CA ALA A 8 6.59 -13.94 5.30
C ALA A 8 8.07 -14.17 4.99
N SER A 9 8.83 -14.72 5.95
CA SER A 9 10.26 -15.04 5.77
C SER A 9 10.47 -16.10 4.68
N LEU A 10 9.57 -17.09 4.60
CA LEU A 10 9.58 -18.12 3.56
C LEU A 10 9.25 -17.54 2.19
N ALA A 11 8.24 -16.67 2.12
CA ALA A 11 7.86 -15.98 0.89
C ALA A 11 9.01 -15.12 0.35
N LEU A 12 9.67 -14.32 1.21
CA LEU A 12 10.82 -13.48 0.81
C LEU A 12 11.99 -14.29 0.26
N ARG A 13 12.25 -15.47 0.82
CA ARG A 13 13.24 -16.42 0.27
C ARG A 13 12.84 -16.95 -1.10
N GLY A 14 11.55 -17.20 -1.32
CA GLY A 14 11.01 -17.55 -2.65
C GLY A 14 11.23 -16.45 -3.70
N TYR A 15 11.31 -15.19 -3.29
CA TYR A 15 11.65 -14.04 -4.14
C TYR A 15 13.17 -13.82 -4.30
N GLY A 16 14.02 -14.75 -3.83
CA GLY A 16 15.48 -14.69 -4.00
C GLY A 16 16.24 -14.00 -2.86
N CYS A 17 15.60 -13.77 -1.71
CA CYS A 17 16.32 -13.28 -0.52
C CYS A 17 17.30 -14.33 0.00
N THR A 18 18.60 -13.99 0.04
CA THR A 18 19.68 -14.86 0.52
C THR A 18 19.94 -14.77 2.03
N THR A 19 19.31 -13.80 2.70
CA THR A 19 19.48 -13.56 4.14
C THR A 19 18.97 -14.74 4.98
N SER A 20 19.64 -15.00 6.10
CA SER A 20 19.21 -16.06 7.01
C SER A 20 17.86 -15.71 7.67
N ARG A 21 17.00 -16.70 7.93
CA ARG A 21 15.70 -16.45 8.60
C ARG A 21 15.86 -15.66 9.92
N PRO A 22 16.78 -16.03 10.84
CA PRO A 22 16.93 -15.28 12.09
C PRO A 22 17.36 -13.82 11.90
N GLN A 23 18.17 -13.55 10.87
CA GLN A 23 18.55 -12.17 10.53
C GLN A 23 17.34 -11.38 10.00
N LEU A 24 16.53 -11.97 9.11
CA LEU A 24 15.30 -11.33 8.62
C LEU A 24 14.30 -11.04 9.75
N GLU A 25 14.19 -11.93 10.72
CA GLU A 25 13.34 -11.72 11.90
C GLU A 25 13.86 -10.55 12.75
N CYS A 26 15.19 -10.47 12.97
CA CYS A 26 15.80 -9.35 13.68
C CYS A 26 15.58 -8.01 12.95
N GLU A 27 15.82 -7.97 11.64
CA GLU A 27 15.60 -6.78 10.81
C GLU A 27 14.12 -6.36 10.81
N ALA A 28 13.19 -7.32 10.77
CA ALA A 28 11.76 -7.05 10.88
C ALA A 28 11.38 -6.46 12.25
N GLU A 29 11.94 -7.00 13.34
CA GLU A 29 11.70 -6.47 14.69
C GLU A 29 12.27 -5.06 14.88
N GLU A 30 13.46 -4.78 14.35
CA GLU A 30 14.06 -3.43 14.36
C GLU A 30 13.22 -2.45 13.56
N TYR A 31 12.73 -2.87 12.39
CA TYR A 31 11.83 -2.06 11.57
C TYR A 31 10.52 -1.76 12.29
N LEU A 32 9.87 -2.77 12.90
CA LEU A 32 8.64 -2.58 13.68
C LEU A 32 8.82 -1.55 14.79
N ARG A 33 9.91 -1.66 15.57
CA ARG A 33 10.20 -0.72 16.65
C ARG A 33 10.36 0.69 16.10
N SER A 34 11.28 0.88 15.14
CA SER A 34 11.53 2.21 14.58
C SER A 34 10.29 2.83 13.92
N PHE A 35 9.43 2.03 13.31
CA PHE A 35 8.19 2.48 12.70
C PHE A 35 7.18 2.97 13.76
N PHE A 36 6.93 2.18 14.80
CA PHE A 36 5.99 2.56 15.85
C PHE A 36 6.52 3.65 16.77
N ASP A 37 7.83 3.69 17.02
CA ASP A 37 8.48 4.79 17.75
C ASP A 37 8.21 6.11 17.02
N LYS A 38 8.46 6.15 15.70
CA LYS A 38 8.17 7.34 14.90
C LYS A 38 6.68 7.68 14.84
N TRP A 39 5.80 6.69 14.70
CA TRP A 39 4.35 6.93 14.74
C TRP A 39 3.93 7.58 16.07
N ASN A 40 4.46 7.09 17.19
CA ASN A 40 4.17 7.64 18.52
C ASN A 40 4.79 9.02 18.73
N GLU A 41 6.01 9.26 18.24
CA GLU A 41 6.69 10.57 18.31
C GLU A 41 5.91 11.67 17.57
N GLU A 42 5.32 11.33 16.42
CA GLU A 42 4.48 12.26 15.64
C GLU A 42 3.05 12.38 16.20
N GLU A 43 2.75 11.67 17.30
CA GLU A 43 1.45 11.71 18.00
C GLU A 43 0.24 11.45 17.07
N LEU A 44 0.40 10.57 16.08
CA LEU A 44 -0.65 10.28 15.10
C LEU A 44 -1.64 9.23 15.63
N ASP A 45 -2.93 9.52 15.52
CA ASP A 45 -4.02 8.58 15.84
C ASP A 45 -4.13 7.46 14.80
N CYS A 46 -4.10 7.81 13.51
CA CYS A 46 -4.17 6.87 12.40
C CYS A 46 -3.37 7.37 11.20
N LEU A 47 -3.14 6.51 10.21
CA LEU A 47 -2.53 6.85 8.93
C LEU A 47 -3.56 6.82 7.82
N LEU A 48 -3.52 7.84 6.97
CA LEU A 48 -4.22 7.89 5.70
C LEU A 48 -3.21 7.64 4.58
N CYS A 49 -3.47 6.62 3.77
CA CYS A 49 -2.56 6.16 2.72
C CYS A 49 -3.30 5.84 1.43
N PRO A 50 -2.65 5.92 0.27
CA PRO A 50 -3.19 5.34 -0.96
C PRO A 50 -3.26 3.82 -0.84
N VAL A 51 -4.37 3.22 -1.30
CA VAL A 51 -4.53 1.75 -1.34
C VAL A 51 -3.69 1.13 -2.45
N SER A 52 -3.59 1.83 -3.57
CA SER A 52 -3.01 1.35 -4.80
C SER A 52 -2.49 2.55 -5.60
N PRO A 53 -1.38 2.41 -6.34
CA PRO A 53 -0.92 3.44 -7.26
C PRO A 53 -1.81 3.55 -8.50
N LEU A 54 -2.72 2.59 -8.71
CA LEU A 54 -3.61 2.49 -9.85
C LEU A 54 -5.05 2.22 -9.41
N PRO A 55 -6.05 2.72 -10.17
CA PRO A 55 -7.41 2.18 -10.18
C PRO A 55 -7.43 0.70 -10.61
N ALA A 56 -8.63 0.13 -10.79
CA ALA A 56 -8.76 -1.27 -11.22
C ALA A 56 -7.94 -1.55 -12.48
N VAL A 57 -7.02 -2.52 -12.38
CA VAL A 57 -6.14 -2.95 -13.47
C VAL A 57 -6.92 -3.77 -14.50
N TRP A 58 -6.46 -3.77 -15.74
CA TRP A 58 -7.14 -4.48 -16.82
C TRP A 58 -6.89 -5.99 -16.71
N ASP A 59 -7.84 -6.83 -17.16
CA ASP A 59 -7.74 -8.30 -17.08
C ASP A 59 -6.45 -8.88 -17.71
N ARG A 60 -5.87 -8.17 -18.69
CA ARG A 60 -4.68 -8.60 -19.43
C ARG A 60 -3.40 -7.87 -19.00
N SER A 61 -3.42 -7.21 -17.86
CA SER A 61 -2.25 -6.49 -17.34
C SER A 61 -1.14 -7.46 -16.96
N ASP A 62 0.11 -7.05 -17.18
CA ASP A 62 1.26 -7.84 -16.78
C ASP A 62 1.29 -8.09 -15.27
N PHE A 63 1.82 -9.25 -14.88
CA PHE A 63 1.96 -9.64 -13.48
C PHE A 63 2.65 -8.55 -12.64
N TYR A 64 3.67 -7.89 -13.17
CA TYR A 64 4.39 -6.82 -12.47
C TYR A 64 3.52 -5.58 -12.19
N THR A 65 2.55 -5.27 -13.06
CA THR A 65 1.56 -4.20 -12.84
C THR A 65 0.70 -4.50 -11.63
N VAL A 66 0.18 -5.72 -11.58
CA VAL A 66 -0.72 -6.17 -10.50
C VAL A 66 0.02 -6.26 -9.16
N ASN A 67 1.25 -6.78 -9.17
CA ASN A 67 2.03 -6.95 -7.94
C ASN A 67 2.54 -5.63 -7.35
N GLY A 68 2.60 -4.55 -8.12
CA GLY A 68 2.96 -3.23 -7.60
C GLY A 68 2.01 -2.74 -6.50
N VAL A 69 0.75 -3.18 -6.53
CA VAL A 69 -0.26 -2.86 -5.51
C VAL A 69 0.07 -3.49 -4.15
N LEU A 70 0.70 -4.67 -4.14
CA LEU A 70 1.00 -5.40 -2.90
C LEU A 70 1.90 -4.60 -1.96
N LEU A 71 2.76 -3.73 -2.49
CA LEU A 71 3.65 -2.91 -1.66
C LEU A 71 2.89 -1.94 -0.74
N TYR A 72 1.69 -1.50 -1.14
CA TYR A 72 0.88 -0.55 -0.38
C TYR A 72 0.08 -1.25 0.71
N THR A 73 -0.39 -2.48 0.44
CA THR A 73 -1.28 -3.20 1.36
C THR A 73 -0.54 -4.20 2.25
N SER A 74 0.53 -4.82 1.76
CA SER A 74 1.26 -5.86 2.50
C SER A 74 2.09 -5.31 3.67
N LEU A 75 2.45 -4.03 3.65
CA LEU A 75 3.17 -3.38 4.74
C LEU A 75 2.41 -3.55 6.06
N TYR A 76 1.11 -3.25 6.06
CA TYR A 76 0.29 -3.29 7.27
C TYR A 76 0.01 -4.72 7.75
N ASN A 77 0.05 -5.71 6.85
CA ASN A 77 0.05 -7.12 7.24
C ASN A 77 1.31 -7.50 8.03
N MET A 78 2.48 -6.98 7.64
CA MET A 78 3.73 -7.20 8.37
C MET A 78 3.73 -6.48 9.73
N LEU A 79 3.20 -5.25 9.76
CA LEU A 79 3.09 -4.46 10.98
C LEU A 79 2.05 -5.01 11.97
N GLY A 80 1.10 -5.82 11.48
CA GLY A 80 -0.02 -6.31 12.28
C GLY A 80 -1.01 -5.21 12.63
N CYS A 81 -1.15 -4.21 11.75
CA CYS A 81 -2.07 -3.09 11.93
C CYS A 81 -3.42 -3.39 11.28
N PRO A 82 -4.55 -3.01 11.90
CA PRO A 82 -5.83 -2.97 11.22
C PRO A 82 -5.78 -1.92 10.09
N ALA A 83 -6.14 -2.34 8.88
CA ALA A 83 -6.15 -1.50 7.70
C ALA A 83 -7.46 -1.72 6.93
N GLY A 84 -8.27 -0.68 6.81
CA GLY A 84 -9.51 -0.69 6.04
C GLY A 84 -9.42 0.20 4.81
N THR A 85 -10.28 -0.02 3.82
CA THR A 85 -10.32 0.76 2.59
C THR A 85 -11.73 1.23 2.29
N LEU A 86 -11.85 2.45 1.77
CA LEU A 86 -13.11 3.00 1.28
C LEU A 86 -12.88 3.77 -0.01
N GLN A 87 -13.93 3.88 -0.83
CA GLN A 87 -13.93 4.78 -1.98
C GLN A 87 -14.07 6.22 -1.50
N TYR A 88 -13.21 7.11 -1.98
CA TYR A 88 -13.26 8.54 -1.67
C TYR A 88 -13.30 9.42 -2.92
N GLY A 89 -13.13 8.84 -4.11
CA GLY A 89 -13.18 9.58 -5.35
C GLY A 89 -13.38 8.70 -6.57
N ARG A 90 -13.32 9.34 -7.74
CA ARG A 90 -13.28 8.69 -9.05
C ARG A 90 -12.22 9.36 -9.90
N VAL A 91 -11.63 8.60 -10.81
CA VAL A 91 -10.64 9.12 -11.75
C VAL A 91 -11.30 10.14 -12.67
N GLU A 92 -10.78 11.35 -12.67
CA GLU A 92 -11.17 12.38 -13.62
C GLU A 92 -10.26 12.36 -14.84
N ARG A 93 -10.73 12.94 -15.95
CA ARG A 93 -9.93 13.03 -17.17
C ARG A 93 -8.61 13.76 -16.96
N GLU A 94 -8.61 14.78 -16.09
CA GLU A 94 -7.41 15.55 -15.76
C GLU A 94 -6.35 14.71 -15.05
N ASP A 95 -6.75 13.76 -14.20
CA ASP A 95 -5.84 12.84 -13.51
C ASP A 95 -5.06 11.97 -14.50
N ILE A 96 -5.72 11.53 -15.57
CA ILE A 96 -5.11 10.72 -16.64
C ILE A 96 -4.03 11.53 -17.37
N TYR A 97 -4.31 12.79 -17.70
CA TYR A 97 -3.33 13.66 -18.35
C TYR A 97 -2.14 13.95 -17.43
N LYS A 98 -2.39 14.30 -16.17
CA LYS A 98 -1.32 14.53 -15.17
C LYS A 98 -0.45 13.30 -14.99
N ALA A 99 -1.04 12.12 -14.93
CA ALA A 99 -0.28 10.88 -14.79
C ALA A 99 0.62 10.61 -16.00
N ARG A 100 0.13 10.87 -17.23
CA ARG A 100 0.94 10.76 -18.46
C ARG A 100 2.09 11.77 -18.47
N ASP A 101 1.82 13.02 -18.10
CA ASP A 101 2.83 14.09 -18.08
C ASP A 101 3.89 13.89 -16.99
N SER A 102 3.55 13.16 -15.92
CA SER A 102 4.48 12.82 -14.83
C SER A 102 5.54 11.78 -15.20
N VAL A 103 5.43 11.14 -16.38
CA VAL A 103 6.39 10.12 -16.83
C VAL A 103 7.66 10.79 -17.36
N GLU A 104 8.64 10.97 -16.48
CA GLU A 104 9.93 11.56 -16.84
C GLU A 104 10.95 10.52 -17.38
N PRO A 105 11.74 10.87 -18.41
CA PRO A 105 12.84 10.01 -18.87
C PRO A 105 13.89 9.80 -17.77
N GLY A 106 14.19 8.53 -17.46
CA GLY A 106 15.32 8.11 -16.62
C GLY A 106 14.94 7.47 -15.29
N LYS A 107 14.03 8.07 -14.50
CA LYS A 107 13.62 7.51 -13.20
C LYS A 107 12.36 6.67 -13.36
N HIS A 108 12.46 5.38 -13.06
CA HIS A 108 11.33 4.45 -13.04
C HIS A 108 10.48 4.44 -14.34
N LEU A 109 11.05 4.86 -15.46
CA LEU A 109 10.37 5.08 -16.74
C LEU A 109 9.49 3.89 -17.16
N ARG A 110 10.01 2.66 -17.04
CA ARG A 110 9.23 1.44 -17.36
C ARG A 110 7.97 1.31 -16.49
N ARG A 111 8.08 1.60 -15.20
CA ARG A 111 6.94 1.54 -14.26
C ARG A 111 5.96 2.68 -14.53
N GLY A 112 6.47 3.88 -14.80
CA GLY A 112 5.65 5.04 -15.14
C GLY A 112 4.84 4.83 -16.42
N LEU A 113 5.47 4.31 -17.48
CA LEU A 113 4.78 3.95 -18.72
C LEU A 113 3.71 2.86 -18.51
N MET A 114 4.08 1.79 -17.81
CA MET A 114 3.17 0.70 -17.47
C MET A 114 1.96 1.17 -16.67
N TYR A 115 2.13 2.16 -15.78
CA TYR A 115 1.03 2.77 -15.02
C TYR A 115 0.19 3.70 -15.87
N ALA A 116 0.81 4.53 -16.72
CA ALA A 116 0.10 5.43 -17.63
C ALA A 116 -0.80 4.66 -18.61
N GLU A 117 -0.32 3.53 -19.15
CA GLU A 117 -1.11 2.66 -20.04
C GLU A 117 -2.39 2.14 -19.39
N GLN A 118 -2.37 1.84 -18.09
CA GLN A 118 -3.55 1.37 -17.36
C GLN A 118 -4.60 2.47 -17.17
N LEU A 119 -4.17 3.72 -17.11
CA LEU A 119 -5.01 4.88 -16.81
C LEU A 119 -5.82 5.37 -18.01
N ASP A 120 -5.46 4.97 -19.23
CA ASP A 120 -6.08 5.44 -20.48
C ASP A 120 -7.59 5.24 -20.56
N ALA A 121 -8.10 4.17 -19.94
CA ALA A 121 -9.53 3.86 -19.84
C ALA A 121 -10.04 3.87 -18.39
N ALA A 122 -9.31 4.51 -17.48
CA ALA A 122 -9.64 4.50 -16.06
C ALA A 122 -10.64 5.59 -15.65
N GLU A 123 -11.02 6.50 -16.56
CA GLU A 123 -11.98 7.58 -16.27
C GLU A 123 -13.26 7.03 -15.63
N GLY A 124 -13.65 7.61 -14.49
CA GLY A 124 -14.83 7.21 -13.72
C GLY A 124 -14.62 6.00 -12.80
N LEU A 125 -13.48 5.30 -12.86
CA LEU A 125 -13.19 4.20 -11.94
C LEU A 125 -13.01 4.71 -10.51
N PRO A 126 -13.41 3.92 -9.49
CA PRO A 126 -13.19 4.27 -8.08
C PRO A 126 -11.73 4.51 -7.73
N ILE A 127 -11.48 5.57 -6.95
CA ILE A 127 -10.23 5.80 -6.24
C ILE A 127 -10.49 5.54 -4.75
N ASN A 128 -9.71 4.62 -4.19
CA ASN A 128 -9.84 4.22 -2.80
C ASN A 128 -8.70 4.77 -1.96
N ILE A 129 -9.02 5.09 -0.72
CA ILE A 129 -8.07 5.44 0.33
C ILE A 129 -8.02 4.33 1.38
N GLN A 130 -6.87 4.21 2.02
CA GLN A 130 -6.60 3.27 3.09
C GLN A 130 -6.52 4.03 4.42
N VAL A 131 -7.23 3.53 5.42
CA VAL A 131 -7.15 4.01 6.80
C VAL A 131 -6.50 2.91 7.62
N VAL A 132 -5.43 3.26 8.35
CA VAL A 132 -4.68 2.31 9.17
C VAL A 132 -4.57 2.83 10.58
N ALA A 133 -4.95 2.02 11.56
CA ALA A 133 -4.75 2.33 12.98
C ALA A 133 -3.64 1.48 13.59
N LYS A 134 -3.28 1.75 14.84
CA LYS A 134 -2.29 0.93 15.55
C LYS A 134 -2.89 -0.45 15.87
N PRO A 135 -2.05 -1.46 16.16
CA PRO A 135 -2.54 -2.78 16.53
C PRO A 135 -3.56 -2.70 17.67
N TRP A 136 -4.67 -3.45 17.52
CA TRP A 136 -5.79 -3.52 18.46
C TRP A 136 -6.71 -2.29 18.52
N GLU A 137 -6.58 -1.36 17.58
CA GLU A 137 -7.45 -0.18 17.46
C GLU A 137 -8.36 -0.27 16.22
N ASP A 138 -8.94 -1.43 15.97
CA ASP A 138 -9.85 -1.70 14.84
C ASP A 138 -11.04 -0.73 14.82
N GLU A 139 -11.60 -0.41 15.99
CA GLU A 139 -12.71 0.54 16.13
C GLU A 139 -12.32 1.96 15.73
N LEU A 140 -11.07 2.37 15.96
CA LEU A 140 -10.57 3.68 15.53
C LEU A 140 -10.50 3.74 14.01
N ALA A 141 -9.95 2.71 13.37
CA ALA A 141 -9.89 2.63 11.91
C ALA A 141 -11.30 2.68 11.31
N MET A 142 -12.24 1.88 11.83
CA MET A 142 -13.63 1.87 11.37
C MET A 142 -14.33 3.23 11.58
N GLY A 143 -14.17 3.84 12.75
CA GLY A 143 -14.77 5.14 13.06
C GLY A 143 -14.27 6.26 12.15
N VAL A 144 -12.97 6.26 11.83
CA VAL A 144 -12.39 7.22 10.86
C VAL A 144 -12.93 6.98 9.45
N MET A 145 -13.06 5.71 9.03
CA MET A 145 -13.63 5.38 7.72
C MET A 145 -15.09 5.86 7.59
N GLU A 146 -15.92 5.65 8.61
CA GLU A 146 -17.31 6.14 8.64
C GLU A 146 -17.36 7.67 8.53
N LEU A 147 -16.45 8.36 9.23
CA LEU A 147 -16.31 9.81 9.19
C LEU A 147 -15.92 10.34 7.80
N LEU A 148 -15.10 9.59 7.06
CA LEU A 148 -14.67 9.93 5.72
C LEU A 148 -15.76 9.63 4.68
N GLU A 149 -16.43 8.50 4.80
CA GLU A 149 -17.54 8.12 3.92
C GLU A 149 -18.71 9.11 4.03
N ALA A 150 -19.00 9.63 5.23
CA ALA A 150 -20.01 10.67 5.42
C ALA A 150 -19.67 12.02 4.74
N ARG A 151 -18.43 12.19 4.25
CA ARG A 151 -17.90 13.43 3.65
C ARG A 151 -17.50 13.28 2.17
N SER A 152 -17.59 12.07 1.61
CA SER A 152 -17.24 11.76 0.21
C SER A 152 -18.35 12.05 -0.79
#